data_AF-A0A139HGV8-F1
#
_entry.id   AF-A0A139HGV8-F1
#
_cell.length_a   1.000
_cell.length_b   1.000
_cell.length_c   1.000
_cell.angle_alpha   90.00
_cell.angle_beta   90.00
_cell.angle_gamma   90.00
#
_symmetry.space_group_name_H-M   'P 1'
#
loop_
_entity.id
_entity.type
_entity.pdbx_description
1 polymer ?
#
loop_
_entity_poly.entity_id
_entity_poly.type
_entity_poly.pdbx_seq_one_letter_code
_entity_poly.pdbx_strand_id
1 'polypeptide(L)'
;MSPAVAASTDSVRHPNHRFISSNDCLPSNTGTLRTTFPCPICYKTFSYPKDLRRHAITHEKTPQRPFQCPISDCEYGTKGFSRRDVLIRHAKGVHGLQGI
;
A
#
# COMPACT_ATOMS: atom_id res chain seq x y z
N MET A 1 22.75 47.34 7.81
CA MET A 1 22.70 46.34 8.89
C MET A 1 21.53 45.41 8.61
N SER A 2 21.82 44.18 8.24
CA SER A 2 20.87 43.16 7.81
C SER A 2 20.19 42.47 9.00
N PRO A 3 18.98 41.93 8.86
CA PRO A 3 18.60 40.72 9.56
C PRO A 3 18.68 39.54 8.59
N ALA A 4 19.56 38.59 8.91
CA ALA A 4 19.59 37.28 8.28
C ALA A 4 18.39 36.48 8.82
N VAL A 5 17.42 36.18 7.95
CA VAL A 5 16.35 35.23 8.27
C VAL A 5 16.94 33.83 8.17
N ALA A 6 16.99 33.12 9.30
CA ALA A 6 17.48 31.76 9.38
C ALA A 6 16.58 30.83 8.54
N ALA A 7 17.21 30.03 7.68
CA ALA A 7 16.55 29.02 6.88
C ALA A 7 15.93 27.94 7.79
N SER A 8 14.59 27.93 7.87
CA SER A 8 13.84 26.83 8.47
C SER A 8 13.89 25.63 7.52
N THR A 9 14.79 24.68 7.79
CA THR A 9 14.73 23.35 7.20
C THR A 9 13.61 22.58 7.90
N ASP A 10 12.40 22.68 7.36
CA ASP A 10 11.24 21.95 7.86
C ASP A 10 11.45 20.44 7.60
N SER A 11 12.07 19.75 8.56
CA SER A 11 12.15 18.30 8.58
C SER A 11 10.80 17.75 9.04
N VAL A 12 9.89 17.51 8.09
CA VAL A 12 8.58 16.89 8.36
C VAL A 12 8.79 15.47 8.91
N ARG A 13 8.64 15.34 10.23
CA ARG A 13 8.75 14.08 10.96
C ARG A 13 7.43 13.31 10.83
N HIS A 14 7.39 12.28 9.99
CA HIS A 14 6.24 11.39 9.89
C HIS A 14 6.35 10.21 10.88
N PRO A 15 5.39 10.05 11.81
CA PRO A 15 5.44 9.03 12.84
C PRO A 15 4.87 7.72 12.27
N ASN A 16 5.72 6.87 11.67
CA ASN A 16 5.60 5.39 11.62
C ASN A 16 6.62 4.75 10.64
N HIS A 17 7.85 5.27 10.59
CA HIS A 17 8.91 4.60 9.84
C HIS A 17 9.53 3.49 10.70
N ARG A 18 9.17 2.24 10.41
CA ARG A 18 9.89 1.07 10.94
C ARG A 18 11.17 0.94 10.13
N PHE A 19 12.29 1.39 10.71
CA PHE A 19 13.68 1.39 10.21
C PHE A 19 13.83 1.20 8.69
N ILE A 20 13.84 2.31 7.96
CA ILE A 20 14.65 2.38 6.75
C ILE A 20 15.92 3.08 7.19
N SER A 21 17.05 2.37 7.13
CA SER A 21 18.37 2.95 7.34
C SER A 21 18.50 4.20 6.48
N SER A 22 19.17 5.24 6.97
CA SER A 22 19.30 6.56 6.35
C SER A 22 19.98 6.59 4.96
N ASN A 23 20.10 5.45 4.28
CA ASN A 23 20.71 5.27 2.96
C ASN A 23 19.70 5.10 1.80
N ASP A 24 18.38 5.03 2.05
CA ASP A 24 17.38 4.84 0.97
C ASP A 24 16.60 6.12 0.59
N CYS A 25 17.13 7.30 0.90
CA CYS A 25 16.74 8.56 0.24
C CYS A 25 17.78 8.98 -0.80
N LEU A 26 18.30 8.02 -1.55
CA LEU A 26 19.00 8.23 -2.82
C LEU A 26 18.27 7.42 -3.89
N PRO A 27 18.07 7.95 -5.11
CA PRO A 27 17.75 7.08 -6.24
C PRO A 27 18.91 6.08 -6.34
N SER A 28 18.62 4.79 -6.13
CA SER A 28 19.62 3.74 -6.22
C SER A 28 20.38 3.91 -7.53
N ASN A 29 21.69 4.16 -7.41
CA ASN A 29 22.64 4.37 -8.49
C ASN A 29 22.73 3.14 -9.40
N THR A 30 21.76 3.05 -10.30
CA THR A 30 21.76 2.30 -11.56
C THR A 30 20.98 3.20 -12.51
N GLY A 31 21.58 3.62 -13.62
CA GLY A 31 21.12 4.72 -14.48
C GLY A 31 19.75 4.54 -15.14
N THR A 32 18.67 4.58 -14.35
CA THR A 32 17.29 4.79 -14.80
C THR A 32 16.55 5.54 -13.69
N LEU A 33 16.06 6.75 -13.97
CA LEU A 33 15.14 7.47 -13.09
C LEU A 33 13.82 6.69 -13.04
N ARG A 34 13.71 5.72 -12.13
CA ARG A 34 12.46 4.99 -11.91
C ARG A 34 11.50 5.93 -11.19
N THR A 35 10.53 6.45 -11.91
CA THR A 35 9.41 7.22 -11.35
C THR A 35 8.70 6.37 -10.30
N THR A 36 8.73 6.81 -9.04
CA THR A 36 7.97 6.18 -7.95
C THR A 36 6.62 6.88 -7.77
N PHE A 37 5.66 6.18 -7.18
CA PHE A 37 4.30 6.66 -6.96
C PHE A 37 4.01 6.72 -5.45
N PRO A 38 4.16 7.88 -4.78
CA PRO A 38 3.91 8.02 -3.35
C PRO A 38 2.41 8.13 -3.03
N CYS A 39 2.00 7.58 -1.88
CA CYS A 39 0.65 7.75 -1.35
C CYS A 39 0.46 9.15 -0.76
N PRO A 40 -0.58 9.92 -1.14
CA PRO A 40 -0.79 11.26 -0.60
C PRO A 40 -1.22 11.28 0.88
N ILE A 41 -1.65 10.14 1.43
CA ILE A 41 -2.19 10.04 2.80
C ILE A 41 -1.10 9.59 3.79
N CYS A 42 -0.34 8.56 3.44
CA CYS A 42 0.70 8.00 4.33
C CYS A 42 2.12 8.03 3.76
N TYR A 43 2.31 8.63 2.57
CA TYR A 43 3.61 8.81 1.90
C TYR A 43 4.40 7.53 1.59
N LYS A 44 3.78 6.36 1.76
CA LYS A 44 4.36 5.09 1.32
C LYS A 44 4.58 5.11 -0.19
N THR A 45 5.76 4.72 -0.64
CA THR A 45 6.14 4.69 -2.05
C THR A 45 5.85 3.34 -2.69
N PHE A 46 5.46 3.37 -3.97
CA PHE A 46 5.17 2.20 -4.78
C PHE A 46 5.88 2.30 -6.12
N SER A 47 6.33 1.15 -6.64
CA SER A 47 7.01 1.08 -7.94
C SER A 47 6.06 1.20 -9.13
N TYR A 48 4.75 1.01 -8.93
CA TYR A 48 3.74 1.06 -9.99
C TYR A 48 2.48 1.79 -9.54
N PRO A 49 1.81 2.54 -10.44
CA PRO A 49 0.60 3.29 -10.10
C PRO A 49 -0.58 2.37 -9.75
N LYS A 50 -0.62 1.16 -10.31
CA LYS A 50 -1.62 0.13 -9.97
C LYS A 50 -1.51 -0.35 -8.53
N ASP A 51 -0.33 -0.30 -7.93
CA ASP A 51 -0.13 -0.70 -6.54
C ASP A 51 -0.49 0.45 -5.61
N LEU A 52 -0.16 1.69 -5.98
CA LEU A 52 -0.63 2.89 -5.27
C LEU A 52 -2.15 2.97 -5.23
N ARG A 53 -2.84 2.83 -6.37
CA ARG A 53 -4.33 2.84 -6.41
C ARG A 53 -4.94 1.77 -5.51
N ARG A 54 -4.35 0.57 -5.53
CA ARG A 54 -4.81 -0.53 -4.68
C ARG A 54 -4.52 -0.28 -3.21
N HIS A 55 -3.43 0.40 -2.89
CA HIS A 55 -3.14 0.80 -1.52
C HIS A 55 -4.08 1.91 -1.04
N ALA A 56 -4.49 2.85 -1.90
CA ALA A 56 -5.38 3.93 -1.50
C ALA A 56 -6.69 3.45 -0.86
N ILE A 57 -7.20 2.27 -1.27
CA ILE A 57 -8.40 1.65 -0.66
C ILE A 57 -8.20 1.30 0.83
N THR A 58 -6.96 1.14 1.31
CA THR A 58 -6.70 0.89 2.73
C THR A 58 -6.94 2.11 3.60
N HIS A 59 -7.04 3.29 2.98
CA HIS A 59 -7.43 4.52 3.66
C HIS A 59 -8.94 4.80 3.58
N GLU A 60 -9.70 3.96 2.88
CA GLU A 60 -11.16 4.05 2.86
C GLU A 60 -11.72 3.60 4.22
N LYS A 61 -12.52 4.47 4.85
CA LYS A 61 -13.13 4.21 6.17
C LYS A 61 -14.08 3.00 6.17
N THR A 62 -14.65 2.68 5.01
CA THR A 62 -15.54 1.54 4.80
C THR A 62 -14.94 0.62 3.75
N PRO A 63 -14.16 -0.40 4.14
CA PRO A 63 -13.52 -1.28 3.17
C PRO A 63 -14.56 -2.11 2.42
N GLN A 64 -14.68 -1.87 1.11
CA GLN A 64 -15.52 -2.67 0.23
C GLN A 64 -14.93 -4.08 0.08
N ARG A 65 -15.77 -5.10 0.30
CA ARG A 65 -15.38 -6.52 0.20
C ARG A 65 -16.31 -7.29 -0.73
N PRO A 66 -16.37 -6.91 -2.02
CA PRO A 66 -17.35 -7.47 -2.95
C PRO A 66 -17.10 -8.94 -3.31
N PHE A 67 -15.91 -9.48 -2.99
CA PHE A 67 -15.54 -10.84 -3.38
C PHE A 67 -15.78 -11.82 -2.22
N GLN A 68 -16.93 -12.47 -2.19
CA GLN A 68 -17.29 -13.43 -1.15
C GLN A 68 -16.83 -14.86 -1.49
N CYS A 69 -16.51 -15.65 -0.46
CA CYS A 69 -16.26 -17.08 -0.65
C CYS A 69 -17.59 -17.80 -0.96
N PRO A 70 -17.68 -18.63 -2.00
CA PRO A 70 -18.93 -19.34 -2.34
C PRO A 70 -19.27 -20.47 -1.35
N ILE A 71 -18.36 -20.80 -0.43
CA ILE A 71 -18.53 -21.87 0.56
C ILE A 71 -19.29 -21.32 1.78
N SER A 72 -20.48 -21.88 2.03
CA SER A 72 -21.44 -21.39 3.03
C SER A 72 -21.00 -21.54 4.48
N ASP A 73 -20.19 -22.56 4.79
CA ASP A 73 -19.59 -22.81 6.10
C ASP A 73 -18.29 -22.02 6.32
N CYS A 74 -17.85 -21.26 5.32
CA CYS A 74 -16.67 -20.41 5.43
C CYS A 74 -17.05 -19.02 5.98
N GLU A 75 -16.32 -18.57 7.00
CA GLU A 75 -16.46 -17.21 7.56
C GLU A 75 -16.32 -16.11 6.49
N TYR A 76 -15.55 -16.38 5.43
CA TYR A 76 -15.33 -15.44 4.33
C TYR A 76 -16.48 -15.43 3.29
N GLY A 77 -17.51 -16.26 3.44
CA GLY A 77 -18.72 -16.19 2.64
C GLY A 77 -19.56 -14.95 2.96
N THR A 78 -19.57 -14.51 4.21
CA THR A 78 -20.26 -13.27 4.61
C THR A 78 -19.31 -12.08 4.64
N LYS A 79 -18.08 -12.26 5.16
CA LYS A 79 -17.10 -11.17 5.29
C LYS A 79 -16.53 -10.70 3.96
N GLY A 80 -16.27 -11.64 3.04
CA GLY A 80 -15.63 -11.37 1.76
C GLY A 80 -14.21 -10.78 1.81
N PHE A 81 -13.68 -10.54 0.62
CA PHE A 81 -12.36 -9.99 0.36
C PHE A 81 -12.48 -8.71 -0.45
N SER A 82 -11.53 -7.79 -0.25
CA SER A 82 -11.44 -6.55 -1.04
C SER A 82 -10.88 -6.76 -2.44
N ARG A 83 -10.33 -7.96 -2.72
CA ARG A 83 -9.66 -8.27 -3.98
C ARG A 83 -9.95 -9.70 -4.43
N ARG A 84 -10.17 -9.86 -5.74
CA ARG A 84 -10.43 -11.17 -6.36
C ARG A 84 -9.26 -12.14 -6.19
N ASP A 85 -8.03 -11.70 -6.44
CA ASP A 85 -6.86 -12.59 -6.37
C ASP A 85 -6.63 -13.18 -4.97
N VAL A 86 -7.01 -12.44 -3.93
CA VAL A 86 -6.98 -12.91 -2.54
C VAL A 86 -8.02 -14.00 -2.31
N LEU A 87 -9.24 -13.81 -2.82
CA LEU A 87 -10.29 -14.84 -2.81
C LEU A 87 -9.83 -16.12 -3.54
N ILE A 88 -9.24 -16.01 -4.74
CA ILE A 88 -8.74 -17.18 -5.50
C ILE A 88 -7.73 -17.97 -4.67
N ARG A 89 -6.75 -17.29 -4.07
CA ARG A 89 -5.72 -17.92 -3.26
C ARG A 89 -6.31 -18.57 -2.01
N HIS A 90 -7.26 -17.90 -1.35
CA HIS A 90 -7.98 -18.46 -0.21
C HIS A 90 -8.75 -19.73 -0.61
N ALA A 91 -9.56 -19.67 -1.67
CA ALA A 91 -10.36 -20.80 -2.12
C ALA A 91 -9.50 -22.00 -2.52
N LYS A 92 -8.37 -21.76 -3.19
CA LYS A 92 -7.40 -22.81 -3.52
C LYS A 92 -6.73 -23.42 -2.29
N GLY A 93 -6.29 -22.58 -1.34
CA GLY A 93 -5.51 -23.05 -0.18
C GLY A 93 -6.35 -23.67 0.94
N VAL A 94 -7.55 -23.15 1.17
CA VAL A 94 -8.44 -23.58 2.26
C VAL A 94 -9.43 -24.63 1.78
N HIS A 95 -9.94 -24.51 0.56
CA HIS A 95 -11.00 -25.38 0.03
C HIS A 95 -10.56 -26.26 -1.15
N GLY A 96 -9.32 -26.11 -1.65
CA GLY A 96 -8.84 -26.88 -2.81
C GLY A 96 -9.55 -26.53 -4.14
N LEU A 97 -10.34 -25.46 -4.19
CA LEU A 97 -11.15 -25.13 -5.36
C LEU A 97 -10.30 -24.56 -6.49
N GLN A 98 -10.34 -25.19 -7.66
CA GLN A 98 -9.66 -24.70 -8.86
C GLN A 98 -10.69 -24.13 -9.84
N GLY A 99 -10.69 -22.80 -10.05
CA GLY A 99 -11.41 -22.17 -11.18
C GLY A 99 -12.59 -21.24 -10.86
N ILE A 100 -12.61 -20.55 -9.70
CA ILE A 100 -13.56 -19.44 -9.44
C ILE A 100 -13.19 -18.12 -10.15
#